data_AF-A0A352YXA3-F1
#
_entry.id   AF-A0A352YXA3-F1
#
_cell.length_a   1.000
_cell.length_b   1.000
_cell.length_c   1.000
_cell.angle_alpha   90.00
_cell.angle_beta   90.00
_cell.angle_gamma   90.00
#
_symmetry.space_group_name_H-M   'P 1'
#
loop_
_entity.id
_entity.type
_entity.pdbx_description
1 polymer ?
#
loop_
_entity_poly.entity_id
_entity_poly.type
_entity_poly.pdbx_seq_one_letter_code
_entity_poly.pdbx_strand_id
1 'polypeptide(L)'
;MDYKFINTEYLDSVSAGDTGIIRELVDMFRNQVSEISDEMKTLLGKKDYNSLGLLAHKAKSSVLIMGMTELGTLLKTFELQAKEGIEPEKYESYIERFAHDTGEAVKELDDLVNNRLMNQ
;
A
#
# COMPACT_ATOMS: atom_id res chain seq x y z
N MET A 1 10.69 -10.95 13.65
CA MET A 1 9.66 -9.93 13.88
C MET A 1 8.29 -10.60 13.88
N ASP A 2 7.27 -9.99 14.50
CA ASP A 2 5.87 -10.40 14.32
C ASP A 2 5.28 -9.48 13.24
N TYR A 3 4.91 -10.05 12.08
CA TYR A 3 4.46 -9.28 10.91
C TYR A 3 2.95 -9.06 11.00
N LYS A 4 2.52 -7.80 11.06
CA LYS A 4 1.13 -7.39 11.28
C LYS A 4 0.45 -6.85 10.04
N PHE A 5 1.21 -6.20 9.16
CA PHE A 5 0.65 -5.52 8.00
C PHE A 5 0.79 -6.38 6.74
N ILE A 6 1.88 -7.13 6.62
CA ILE A 6 2.17 -7.97 5.45
C ILE A 6 1.77 -9.42 5.66
N ASN A 7 1.55 -10.14 4.56
CA ASN A 7 1.36 -11.59 4.58
C ASN A 7 2.54 -12.29 3.90
N THR A 8 3.40 -12.92 4.69
CA THR A 8 4.59 -13.61 4.21
C THR A 8 4.27 -14.86 3.38
N GLU A 9 3.27 -15.64 3.77
CA GLU A 9 2.83 -16.82 3.00
C GLU A 9 2.30 -16.42 1.62
N TYR A 10 1.58 -15.30 1.57
CA TYR A 10 1.10 -14.75 0.30
C TYR A 10 2.26 -14.26 -0.56
N LEU A 11 3.22 -13.54 0.02
CA LEU A 11 4.44 -13.11 -0.67
C LEU A 11 5.23 -14.30 -1.22
N ASP A 12 5.34 -15.38 -0.47
CA ASP A 12 5.94 -16.64 -0.93
C ASP A 12 5.16 -17.26 -2.08
N SER A 13 3.83 -17.23 -2.03
CA SER A 13 2.99 -17.76 -3.10
C SER A 13 3.16 -16.99 -4.43
N VAL A 14 3.26 -15.66 -4.37
CA VAL A 14 3.40 -14.82 -5.58
C VAL A 14 4.82 -14.77 -6.13
N SER A 15 5.82 -15.05 -5.29
CA SER A 15 7.24 -15.10 -5.66
C SER A 15 7.77 -16.51 -5.90
N ALA A 16 6.94 -17.54 -5.73
CA ALA A 16 7.36 -18.94 -5.67
C ALA A 16 8.51 -19.20 -4.66
N GLY A 17 8.56 -18.41 -3.58
CA GLY A 17 9.60 -18.43 -2.56
C GLY A 17 10.94 -17.81 -2.97
N ASP A 18 11.05 -17.24 -4.17
CA ASP A 18 12.28 -16.64 -4.68
C ASP A 18 12.55 -15.30 -3.99
N THR A 19 13.69 -15.21 -3.29
CA THR A 19 14.06 -14.01 -2.53
C THR A 19 14.43 -12.83 -3.43
N GLY A 20 14.94 -13.08 -4.64
CA GLY A 20 15.18 -12.05 -5.64
C GLY A 20 13.87 -11.42 -6.10
N ILE A 21 12.85 -12.24 -6.41
CA ILE A 21 11.51 -11.75 -6.77
C ILE A 21 10.88 -10.97 -5.61
N ILE A 22 10.99 -11.46 -4.37
CA ILE A 22 10.47 -10.74 -3.20
C ILE A 22 11.13 -9.37 -3.09
N ARG A 23 12.45 -9.30 -3.23
CA ARG A 23 13.17 -8.02 -3.19
C ARG A 23 12.68 -7.04 -4.25
N GLU A 24 12.51 -7.48 -5.49
CA GLU A 24 11.97 -6.65 -6.57
C GLU A 24 10.56 -6.14 -6.26
N LEU A 25 9.70 -7.00 -5.71
CA LEU A 25 8.34 -6.62 -5.28
C LEU A 25 8.37 -5.58 -4.16
N VAL A 26 9.27 -5.74 -3.17
CA VAL A 26 9.43 -4.80 -2.05
C VAL A 26 9.94 -3.45 -2.53
N ASP A 27 10.96 -3.44 -3.38
CA ASP A 27 11.54 -2.21 -3.94
C ASP A 27 10.49 -1.45 -4.78
N MET A 28 9.73 -2.17 -5.62
CA MET A 28 8.63 -1.59 -6.39
C MET A 28 7.54 -1.04 -5.48
N PHE A 29 7.13 -1.81 -4.47
CA PHE A 29 6.07 -1.40 -3.54
C PHE A 29 6.47 -0.13 -2.79
N ARG A 30 7.67 -0.08 -2.21
CA ARG A 30 8.20 1.08 -1.47
C ARG A 30 8.13 2.36 -2.31
N ASN A 31 8.62 2.30 -3.55
CA ASN A 31 8.63 3.47 -4.44
C ASN A 31 7.20 3.90 -4.77
N GLN A 32 6.32 2.95 -5.11
CA GLN A 32 4.92 3.24 -5.42
C GLN A 32 4.17 3.87 -4.25
N VAL A 33 4.27 3.34 -3.03
CA VAL A 33 3.48 3.86 -1.91
C VAL A 33 3.94 5.26 -1.48
N SER A 34 5.23 5.56 -1.61
CA SER A 34 5.75 6.91 -1.37
C SER A 34 5.19 7.90 -2.38
N GLU A 35 5.30 7.60 -3.68
CA GLU A 35 4.79 8.46 -4.75
C GLU A 35 3.27 8.68 -4.64
N ILE A 36 2.54 7.59 -4.41
CA ILE A 36 1.08 7.62 -4.27
C ILE A 36 0.66 8.47 -3.06
N SER A 37 1.35 8.38 -1.92
CA SER A 37 0.99 9.15 -0.72
C SER A 37 1.12 10.66 -0.96
N ASP A 38 2.19 11.09 -1.61
CA ASP A 38 2.43 12.50 -1.93
C ASP A 38 1.46 13.03 -2.98
N GLU A 39 1.14 12.20 -3.98
CA GLU A 39 0.17 12.54 -5.01
C GLU A 39 -1.26 12.62 -4.44
N MET A 40 -1.66 11.71 -3.54
CA MET A 40 -2.95 11.76 -2.87
C MET A 40 -3.15 13.08 -2.10
N LYS A 41 -2.15 13.51 -1.34
CA LYS A 41 -2.20 14.80 -0.62
C LYS A 41 -2.34 15.99 -1.59
N THR A 42 -1.62 15.94 -2.70
CA THR A 42 -1.68 16.98 -3.74
C THR A 42 -3.07 17.06 -4.38
N LEU A 43 -3.66 15.91 -4.72
CA LEU A 43 -5.00 15.84 -5.34
C LEU A 43 -6.09 16.29 -4.36
N LEU A 44 -5.99 15.89 -3.09
CA LEU A 44 -6.92 16.34 -2.04
C LEU A 44 -6.86 17.86 -1.88
N GLY A 45 -5.67 18.46 -1.82
CA GLY A 45 -5.50 19.92 -1.72
C GLY A 45 -6.08 20.68 -2.92
N LYS A 46 -6.05 20.07 -4.10
CA LYS A 46 -6.68 20.60 -5.33
C LYS A 46 -8.18 20.31 -5.42
N LYS A 47 -8.74 19.52 -4.50
CA LYS A 47 -10.10 18.98 -4.54
C LYS A 47 -10.41 18.20 -5.82
N ASP A 48 -9.39 17.58 -6.43
CA ASP A 48 -9.55 16.74 -7.61
C ASP A 48 -9.92 15.31 -7.18
N TYR A 49 -11.17 15.14 -6.76
CA TYR A 49 -11.65 13.88 -6.17
C TYR A 49 -11.75 12.73 -7.18
N ASN A 50 -12.00 13.04 -8.45
CA ASN A 50 -12.02 12.02 -9.50
C ASN A 50 -10.64 11.38 -9.67
N SER A 51 -9.59 12.21 -9.81
CA SER A 51 -8.21 11.72 -9.87
C SER A 51 -7.80 11.03 -8.58
N LEU A 52 -8.23 11.55 -7.42
CA LEU A 52 -7.96 10.94 -6.12
C LEU A 52 -8.56 9.53 -6.01
N GLY A 53 -9.79 9.32 -6.50
CA GLY A 53 -10.42 8.00 -6.53
C GLY A 53 -9.73 7.02 -7.48
N LEU A 54 -9.25 7.48 -8.64
CA LEU A 54 -8.43 6.67 -9.53
C LEU A 54 -7.08 6.29 -8.90
N LEU A 55 -6.48 7.21 -8.16
CA LEU A 55 -5.23 6.95 -7.44
C LEU A 55 -5.43 5.95 -6.30
N ALA A 56 -6.53 6.06 -5.54
CA ALA A 56 -6.91 5.06 -4.53
C ALA A 56 -7.12 3.66 -5.13
N HIS A 57 -7.70 3.56 -6.33
CA HIS A 57 -7.82 2.30 -7.06
C HIS A 57 -6.44 1.68 -7.36
N LYS A 58 -5.48 2.49 -7.84
CA LYS A 58 -4.12 2.04 -8.14
C LYS A 58 -3.42 1.57 -6.85
N ALA A 59 -3.53 2.37 -5.78
CA ALA A 59 -2.97 2.06 -4.46
C ALA A 59 -3.49 0.73 -3.90
N LYS A 60 -4.79 0.46 -4.08
CA LYS A 60 -5.44 -0.77 -3.64
C LYS A 60 -4.76 -2.02 -4.22
N SER A 61 -4.47 -2.02 -5.52
CA SER A 61 -3.78 -3.15 -6.16
C SER A 61 -2.38 -3.35 -5.57
N SER A 62 -1.62 -2.28 -5.35
CA SER A 62 -0.27 -2.35 -4.77
C SER A 62 -0.28 -2.98 -3.36
N VAL A 63 -1.20 -2.56 -2.48
CA VAL A 63 -1.24 -3.07 -1.10
C VAL A 63 -1.78 -4.50 -1.00
N LEU A 64 -2.66 -4.90 -1.92
CA LEU A 64 -3.16 -6.29 -1.97
C LEU A 64 -2.08 -7.28 -2.36
N ILE A 65 -1.12 -6.90 -3.22
CA ILE A 65 0.02 -7.76 -3.58
C ILE A 65 0.91 -8.05 -2.35
N MET A 66 0.96 -7.14 -1.37
CA MET A 66 1.67 -7.34 -0.10
C MET A 66 0.84 -8.09 0.95
N GLY A 67 -0.41 -8.45 0.62
CA GLY A 67 -1.34 -9.12 1.55
C GLY A 67 -2.08 -8.20 2.51
N MET A 68 -2.03 -6.87 2.32
CA MET A 68 -2.65 -5.88 3.20
C MET A 68 -4.16 -5.74 2.94
N THR A 69 -4.93 -6.79 3.23
CA THR A 69 -6.35 -6.90 2.84
C THR A 69 -7.27 -5.87 3.49
N GLU A 70 -7.02 -5.52 4.77
CA GLU A 70 -7.79 -4.48 5.48
C GLU A 70 -7.61 -3.11 4.83
N LEU A 71 -6.35 -2.73 4.54
CA LEU A 71 -6.05 -1.49 3.84
C LEU A 71 -6.61 -1.49 2.41
N GLY A 72 -6.55 -2.63 1.71
CA GLY A 72 -7.19 -2.77 0.40
C GLY A 72 -8.71 -2.52 0.44
N THR A 73 -9.38 -2.93 1.52
CA THR A 73 -10.81 -2.66 1.73
C THR A 73 -11.08 -1.18 1.97
N LEU A 74 -10.27 -0.53 2.82
CA LEU A 74 -10.33 0.92 3.05
C LEU A 74 -10.17 1.70 1.74
N LEU A 75 -9.16 1.35 0.92
CA LEU A 75 -8.89 2.03 -0.35
C LEU A 75 -10.02 1.82 -1.37
N LYS A 76 -10.73 0.69 -1.33
CA LYS A 76 -11.94 0.49 -2.13
C LYS A 76 -13.06 1.44 -1.71
N THR A 77 -13.28 1.61 -0.40
CA THR A 77 -14.24 2.59 0.11
C THR A 77 -13.85 4.01 -0.31
N PHE A 78 -12.57 4.36 -0.12
CA PHE A 78 -12.05 5.67 -0.50
C PHE A 78 -12.20 5.94 -2.01
N GLU A 79 -11.88 4.95 -2.86
CA GLU A 79 -12.08 5.03 -4.31
C GLU A 79 -13.52 5.42 -4.68
N LEU A 80 -14.50 4.72 -4.10
CA LEU A 80 -15.92 4.92 -4.41
C LEU A 80 -16.40 6.28 -3.91
N GLN A 81 -16.08 6.61 -2.66
CA GLN A 81 -16.47 7.87 -2.05
C GLN A 81 -15.88 9.07 -2.80
N ALA A 82 -14.58 9.02 -3.14
CA ALA A 82 -13.92 10.08 -3.90
C ALA A 82 -14.54 10.29 -5.28
N LYS A 83 -14.87 9.21 -6.01
CA LYS A 83 -15.54 9.30 -7.32
C LYS A 83 -16.96 9.87 -7.23
N GLU A 84 -17.67 9.60 -6.14
CA GLU A 84 -19.04 10.07 -5.91
C GLU A 84 -19.10 11.42 -5.18
N GLY A 85 -17.97 11.92 -4.66
CA GLY A 85 -17.89 13.15 -3.88
C GLY A 85 -18.55 13.05 -2.50
N ILE A 86 -18.56 11.86 -1.91
CA ILE A 86 -19.25 11.54 -0.65
C ILE A 86 -18.27 11.57 0.53
N GLU A 87 -18.67 12.21 1.64
CA GLU A 87 -17.87 12.28 2.87
C GLU A 87 -16.43 12.79 2.67
N PRO A 88 -16.21 13.91 1.96
CA PRO A 88 -14.86 14.43 1.68
C PRO A 88 -14.06 14.76 2.95
N GLU A 89 -14.72 14.99 4.08
CA GLU A 89 -14.09 15.16 5.39
C GLU A 89 -13.31 13.93 5.87
N LYS A 90 -13.57 12.73 5.30
CA LYS A 90 -12.85 11.50 5.66
C LYS A 90 -11.60 11.27 4.81
N TYR A 91 -11.47 11.92 3.67
CA TYR A 91 -10.40 11.61 2.70
C TYR A 91 -9.01 11.81 3.29
N GLU A 92 -8.82 12.86 4.09
CA GLU A 92 -7.55 13.10 4.79
C GLU A 92 -7.19 11.92 5.70
N SER A 93 -8.14 11.43 6.51
CA SER A 93 -7.92 10.28 7.39
C SER A 93 -7.59 8.98 6.64
N TYR A 94 -8.15 8.79 5.43
CA TYR A 94 -7.81 7.65 4.59
C TYR A 94 -6.39 7.72 4.04
N ILE A 95 -5.95 8.92 3.63
CA ILE A 95 -4.60 9.16 3.15
C ILE A 95 -3.58 8.98 4.29
N GLU A 96 -3.90 9.49 5.49
CA GLU A 96 -3.07 9.28 6.68
C GLU A 96 -2.94 7.81 7.03
N ARG A 97 -4.07 7.06 7.00
CA ARG A 97 -4.06 5.62 7.25
C ARG A 97 -3.25 4.86 6.22
N PHE A 98 -3.39 5.21 4.94
CA PHE A 98 -2.57 4.64 3.87
C PHE A 98 -1.08 4.90 4.10
N ALA A 99 -0.69 6.14 4.39
CA ALA A 99 0.70 6.51 4.63
C ALA A 99 1.30 5.78 5.85
N HIS A 100 0.53 5.67 6.93
CA HIS A 100 0.95 4.97 8.14
C HIS A 100 1.13 3.46 7.88
N ASP A 101 0.08 2.78 7.41
CA ASP A 101 0.08 1.32 7.25
C ASP A 101 1.12 0.86 6.23
N THR A 102 1.29 1.59 5.12
CA THR A 102 2.31 1.27 4.12
C THR A 102 3.72 1.56 4.62
N GLY A 103 3.90 2.60 5.44
CA GLY A 103 5.18 2.87 6.11
C GLY A 103 5.59 1.77 7.08
N GLU A 104 4.66 1.24 7.87
CA GLU A 104 4.93 0.10 8.75
C GLU A 104 5.15 -1.19 7.94
N ALA A 105 4.38 -1.43 6.88
CA ALA A 105 4.57 -2.57 5.99
C ALA A 105 5.97 -2.56 5.34
N VAL A 106 6.47 -1.40 4.88
CA VAL A 106 7.84 -1.31 4.33
C VAL A 106 8.90 -1.74 5.36
N LYS A 107 8.74 -1.39 6.64
CA LYS A 107 9.67 -1.84 7.70
C LYS A 107 9.63 -3.35 7.87
N GLU A 108 8.44 -3.95 7.84
CA GLU A 108 8.25 -5.40 7.92
C GLU A 108 8.87 -6.12 6.71
N LEU A 109 8.69 -5.57 5.50
CA LEU A 109 9.27 -6.12 4.27
C LEU A 109 10.80 -6.04 4.28
N ASP A 110 11.37 -4.95 4.80
CA ASP A 110 12.82 -4.80 4.93
C ASP A 110 13.40 -5.83 5.89
N ASP A 111 12.76 -6.05 7.04
CA ASP A 111 13.14 -7.10 7.98
C ASP A 111 13.07 -8.48 7.32
N LEU A 112 12.00 -8.76 6.57
CA LEU A 112 11.83 -10.02 5.84
C LEU A 112 12.96 -10.26 4.84
N VAL A 113 13.26 -9.27 3.98
CA VAL A 113 14.31 -9.39 2.96
C VAL A 113 15.68 -9.57 3.63
N ASN A 114 16.00 -8.78 4.65
CA ASN A 114 17.27 -8.88 5.37
C ASN A 114 17.44 -10.25 6.05
N ASN A 115 16.39 -10.74 6.73
CA ASN A 115 16.41 -12.06 7.37
C ASN A 115 16.59 -13.19 6.35
N ARG A 116 16.02 -13.09 5.15
CA ARG A 116 16.23 -14.11 4.10
C ARG A 116 17.64 -14.08 3.55
N LEU A 117 18.22 -12.90 3.33
CA LEU A 117 19.60 -12.75 2.83
C LEU A 117 20.64 -13.26 3.82
N MET A 118 20.41 -13.12 5.13
CA MET A 118 21.31 -13.65 6.16
C MET A 118 21.29 -15.18 6.30
N ASN A 119 20.24 -15.84 5.80
CA ASN A 119 20.02 -17.28 5.92
C ASN A 119 20.30 -18.05 4.60
N GLN A 120 20.86 -17.38 3.58
CA GLN A 120 21.33 -17.98 2.32
C GLN A 120 22.85 -18.14 2.34
#